data_AF-A0A1A8BFA3-F1
#
_entry.id   AF-A0A1A8BFA3-F1
#
_cell.length_a   1.000
_cell.length_b   1.000
_cell.length_c   1.000
_cell.angle_alpha   90.00
_cell.angle_beta   90.00
_cell.angle_gamma   90.00
#
_symmetry.space_group_name_H-M   'P 1'
#
loop_
_entity.id
_entity.type
_entity.pdbx_description
1 polymer ?
#
loop_
_entity_poly.entity_id
_entity_poly.type
_entity_poly.pdbx_seq_one_letter_code
_entity_poly.pdbx_strand_id
1 'polypeptide(L)'
;GETGQSKLSDFSKLETAIKDFEKKFKDKTKNNWSDRAVFVSHSGKYTLIEVDGEQDAEVKVDSVDGKAVKVSRNVQPCTLDQATQKLITLIFSNDMFKEAMECMNLDVKKMPLGKLSKVQIAKGFEVLEEIEAAMTQKTGKNRLEELSSKFFTTIPHNFGRNRPPTINDKEIIAKKKEMLMVLADIELAQTLKSETEKAEEEMVETVPHRLDQDYASLKCKLSLLEKNTEMFKIIQKYLKETSGDYFKPQIINVWEVDRSAEGQRFSENDGLENRRLLWHGTNIAVVAAILKSGLRIMPHSGGRVGCGIYFASENSKSACYVRPSKNTGVMFLSEVALGKECTITKDDCTLKKAPAGYDSVVARGRVEPDPSEDVVITLEGKEVTVPQGKPINQPQYSDSYFSNSEYLIYKESQCRLRYLLELKMR
;
A
#
# COMPACT_ATOMS: atom_id res chain seq x y z
N GLY A 1 -14.98 -9.26 -13.86
CA GLY A 1 -15.36 -9.53 -15.26
C GLY A 1 -16.85 -9.80 -15.41
N GLU A 2 -17.32 -9.91 -16.65
CA GLU A 2 -18.69 -10.35 -17.01
C GLU A 2 -18.87 -11.86 -16.76
N THR A 3 -20.08 -12.29 -16.40
CA THR A 3 -20.39 -13.71 -16.15
C THR A 3 -20.42 -14.48 -17.47
N GLY A 4 -19.61 -15.55 -17.56
CA GLY A 4 -19.56 -16.44 -18.71
C GLY A 4 -20.49 -17.65 -18.60
N GLN A 5 -20.46 -18.52 -19.62
CA GLN A 5 -21.16 -19.80 -19.58
C GLN A 5 -20.51 -20.76 -18.56
N SER A 6 -21.32 -21.37 -17.71
CA SER A 6 -20.91 -22.43 -16.77
C SER A 6 -21.55 -23.76 -17.17
N LYS A 7 -20.84 -24.88 -16.93
CA LYS A 7 -21.37 -26.23 -17.09
C LYS A 7 -20.99 -27.05 -15.87
N LEU A 8 -22.00 -27.50 -15.11
CA LEU A 8 -21.84 -28.52 -14.08
C LEU A 8 -22.06 -29.90 -14.75
N SER A 9 -21.18 -30.86 -14.47
CA SER A 9 -21.27 -32.22 -14.99
C SER A 9 -21.25 -33.19 -13.82
N ASP A 10 -22.17 -34.15 -13.81
CA ASP A 10 -22.25 -35.17 -12.77
C ASP A 10 -21.43 -36.40 -13.16
N PHE A 11 -20.69 -36.95 -12.19
CA PHE A 11 -19.87 -38.14 -12.36
C PHE A 11 -20.20 -39.17 -11.28
N SER A 12 -20.41 -40.42 -11.67
CA SER A 12 -20.74 -41.52 -10.73
C SER A 12 -19.51 -42.17 -10.10
N LYS A 13 -18.30 -41.89 -10.60
CA LYS A 13 -17.02 -42.44 -10.10
C LYS A 13 -15.93 -41.38 -10.08
N LEU A 14 -15.11 -41.37 -9.03
CA LEU A 14 -14.01 -40.43 -8.86
C LEU A 14 -13.01 -40.49 -10.03
N GLU A 15 -12.68 -41.68 -10.51
CA GLU A 15 -11.70 -41.86 -11.59
C GLU A 15 -12.18 -41.23 -12.90
N THR A 16 -13.51 -41.23 -13.14
CA THR A 16 -14.08 -40.58 -14.32
C THR A 16 -14.05 -39.06 -14.22
N ALA A 17 -14.26 -38.51 -13.02
CA ALA A 17 -14.15 -37.09 -12.76
C ALA A 17 -12.70 -36.59 -12.92
N ILE A 18 -11.71 -37.32 -12.38
CA ILE A 18 -10.29 -37.00 -12.54
C ILE A 18 -9.90 -36.99 -14.02
N LYS A 19 -10.27 -38.03 -14.78
CA LYS A 19 -9.96 -38.09 -16.22
C LYS A 19 -10.59 -36.96 -17.02
N ASP A 20 -11.84 -36.59 -16.74
CA ASP A 20 -12.48 -35.46 -17.42
C ASP A 20 -11.80 -34.13 -17.08
N PHE A 21 -11.44 -33.94 -15.80
CA PHE A 21 -10.69 -32.76 -15.35
C PHE A 21 -9.34 -32.65 -16.06
N GLU A 22 -8.52 -33.71 -16.05
CA GLU A 22 -7.19 -33.71 -16.69
C GLU A 22 -7.30 -33.49 -18.20
N LYS A 23 -8.29 -34.12 -18.85
CA LYS A 23 -8.59 -33.90 -20.27
C LYS A 23 -8.94 -32.44 -20.51
N LYS A 24 -9.84 -31.86 -19.72
CA LYS A 24 -10.26 -30.46 -19.88
C LYS A 24 -9.10 -29.50 -19.65
N PHE A 25 -8.28 -29.76 -18.63
CA PHE A 25 -7.08 -29.01 -18.32
C PHE A 25 -6.13 -29.01 -19.52
N LYS A 26 -5.83 -30.20 -20.07
CA LYS A 26 -4.96 -30.35 -21.24
C LYS A 26 -5.55 -29.70 -22.49
N ASP A 27 -6.85 -29.83 -22.74
CA ASP A 27 -7.52 -29.19 -23.89
C ASP A 27 -7.40 -27.66 -23.83
N LYS A 28 -7.51 -27.10 -22.63
CA LYS A 28 -7.48 -25.65 -22.39
C LYS A 28 -6.07 -25.06 -22.32
N THR A 29 -5.10 -25.81 -21.81
CA THR A 29 -3.76 -25.29 -21.51
C THR A 29 -2.65 -25.91 -22.38
N LYS A 30 -2.90 -27.04 -23.05
CA LYS A 30 -1.91 -27.93 -23.70
C LYS A 30 -0.88 -28.58 -22.75
N ASN A 31 -1.05 -28.45 -21.43
CA ASN A 31 -0.18 -29.09 -20.43
C ASN A 31 -0.88 -30.30 -19.81
N ASN A 32 -0.13 -31.31 -19.37
CA ASN A 32 -0.69 -32.36 -18.52
C ASN A 32 -0.85 -31.84 -17.08
N TRP A 33 -1.89 -32.29 -16.37
CA TRP A 33 -2.09 -31.91 -14.97
C TRP A 33 -0.99 -32.45 -14.03
N SER A 34 -0.48 -33.66 -14.31
CA SER A 34 0.64 -34.27 -13.57
C SER A 34 1.88 -33.39 -13.57
N ASP A 35 2.13 -32.69 -14.68
CA ASP A 35 3.37 -31.94 -14.94
C ASP A 35 3.20 -30.44 -14.65
N ARG A 36 2.13 -30.07 -13.91
CA ARG A 36 1.76 -28.66 -13.65
C ARG A 36 2.83 -27.85 -12.93
N ALA A 37 3.76 -28.49 -12.22
CA ALA A 37 4.89 -27.83 -11.58
C ALA A 37 5.89 -27.24 -12.61
N VAL A 38 5.86 -27.73 -13.86
CA VAL A 38 6.73 -27.29 -14.97
C VAL A 38 5.87 -26.73 -16.11
N PHE A 39 4.84 -25.96 -15.76
CA PHE A 39 3.85 -25.43 -16.71
C PHE A 39 4.48 -24.54 -17.79
N VAL A 40 4.10 -24.77 -19.06
CA VAL A 40 4.54 -23.96 -20.20
C VAL A 40 3.34 -23.26 -20.86
N SER A 41 3.36 -21.93 -20.91
CA SER A 41 2.32 -21.16 -21.59
C SER A 41 2.40 -21.35 -23.12
N HIS A 42 1.27 -21.63 -23.76
CA HIS A 42 1.17 -21.79 -25.21
C HIS A 42 0.29 -20.71 -25.85
N SER A 43 0.71 -20.20 -27.02
CA SER A 43 -0.07 -19.20 -27.78
C SER A 43 -1.49 -19.70 -28.08
N GLY A 44 -2.47 -18.81 -27.87
CA GLY A 44 -3.91 -19.08 -28.07
C GLY A 44 -4.54 -20.04 -27.05
N LYS A 45 -3.84 -20.38 -25.96
CA LYS A 45 -4.32 -21.28 -24.90
C LYS A 45 -4.34 -20.56 -23.55
N TYR A 46 -5.08 -21.14 -22.60
CA TYR A 46 -5.13 -20.63 -21.24
C TYR A 46 -3.79 -20.85 -20.54
N THR A 47 -3.40 -19.91 -19.70
CA THR A 47 -2.26 -20.08 -18.79
C THR A 47 -2.76 -20.42 -17.38
N LEU A 48 -1.96 -21.13 -16.61
CA LEU A 48 -2.24 -21.36 -15.20
C LEU A 48 -1.89 -20.09 -14.41
N ILE A 49 -2.84 -19.63 -13.60
CA ILE A 49 -2.63 -18.60 -12.59
C ILE A 49 -2.63 -19.32 -11.25
N GLU A 50 -1.48 -19.35 -10.58
CA GLU A 50 -1.37 -19.90 -9.23
C GLU A 50 -2.13 -18.99 -8.28
N VAL A 51 -3.06 -19.60 -7.56
CA VAL A 51 -3.82 -18.98 -6.49
C VAL A 51 -3.47 -19.75 -5.24
N ASP A 52 -2.94 -19.07 -4.21
CA ASP A 52 -2.61 -19.71 -2.94
C ASP A 52 -3.91 -20.25 -2.34
N GLY A 53 -4.05 -21.56 -2.41
CA GLY A 53 -5.26 -22.30 -2.09
C GLY A 53 -5.04 -23.12 -0.83
N GLU A 54 -4.78 -22.47 0.31
CA GLU A 54 -5.12 -23.10 1.60
C GLU A 54 -6.57 -22.80 1.99
N GLN A 55 -7.25 -21.94 1.25
CA GLN A 55 -8.70 -21.81 1.30
C GLN A 55 -9.19 -21.96 -0.13
N ASP A 56 -9.54 -23.19 -0.50
CA ASP A 56 -10.74 -23.31 -1.30
C ASP A 56 -11.78 -22.45 -0.60
N ALA A 57 -12.31 -21.46 -1.33
CA ALA A 57 -13.58 -20.92 -0.98
C ALA A 57 -14.50 -22.14 -0.97
N GLU A 58 -14.71 -22.73 0.20
CA GLU A 58 -16.00 -23.27 0.56
C GLU A 58 -16.97 -22.14 0.23
N VAL A 59 -17.50 -22.18 -0.99
CA VAL A 59 -18.90 -21.89 -1.18
C VAL A 59 -19.53 -22.73 -0.09
N LYS A 60 -19.92 -22.10 1.02
CA LYS A 60 -20.88 -22.67 1.95
C LYS A 60 -22.10 -22.95 1.09
N VAL A 61 -22.13 -24.13 0.49
CA VAL A 61 -23.36 -24.78 0.11
C VAL A 61 -24.06 -24.88 1.45
N ASP A 62 -25.16 -24.17 1.61
CA ASP A 62 -26.13 -24.40 2.69
C ASP A 62 -26.56 -25.87 2.56
N SER A 63 -25.73 -26.74 3.13
CA SER A 63 -25.97 -28.14 3.30
C SER A 63 -26.78 -28.21 4.58
N VAL A 64 -28.07 -28.40 4.38
CA VAL A 64 -29.07 -28.68 5.39
C VAL A 64 -28.52 -29.74 6.35
N ASP A 65 -28.63 -29.45 7.65
CA ASP A 65 -28.49 -30.38 8.78
C ASP A 65 -27.15 -31.12 8.97
N GLY A 66 -26.14 -30.38 9.42
CA GLY A 66 -25.06 -30.92 10.24
C GLY A 66 -24.75 -29.94 11.37
N LYS A 67 -25.13 -30.25 12.61
CA LYS A 67 -24.79 -29.45 13.80
C LYS A 67 -23.26 -29.38 13.94
N ALA A 68 -22.65 -28.34 13.37
CA ALA A 68 -21.33 -27.90 13.79
C ALA A 68 -21.40 -27.61 15.29
N VAL A 69 -20.67 -28.39 16.08
CA VAL A 69 -20.52 -28.15 17.51
C VAL A 69 -19.76 -26.82 17.64
N LYS A 70 -20.49 -25.71 17.75
CA LYS A 70 -19.92 -24.44 18.20
C LYS A 70 -19.51 -24.66 19.66
N VAL A 71 -18.24 -24.98 19.88
CA VAL A 71 -17.63 -24.85 21.19
C VAL A 71 -17.81 -23.39 21.60
N SER A 72 -18.60 -23.14 22.65
CA SER A 72 -18.80 -21.79 23.17
C SER A 72 -17.49 -21.31 23.81
N ARG A 73 -16.65 -20.63 23.03
CA ARG A 73 -15.42 -20.01 23.53
C ARG A 73 -15.76 -18.76 24.34
N ASN A 74 -15.05 -18.53 25.44
CA ASN A 74 -15.19 -17.31 26.23
C ASN A 74 -14.36 -16.18 25.59
N VAL A 75 -15.02 -15.30 24.84
CA VAL A 75 -14.35 -14.18 24.16
C VAL A 75 -14.23 -13.00 25.14
N GLN A 76 -12.99 -12.56 25.38
CA GLN A 76 -12.71 -11.41 26.24
C GLN A 76 -13.27 -10.11 25.63
N PRO A 77 -13.68 -9.13 26.45
CA PRO A 77 -14.02 -7.79 25.95
C PRO A 77 -12.84 -7.12 25.25
N CYS A 78 -13.13 -6.31 24.22
CA CYS A 78 -12.12 -5.54 23.50
C CYS A 78 -11.45 -4.52 24.42
N THR A 79 -10.11 -4.47 24.40
CA THR A 79 -9.35 -3.52 25.24
C THR A 79 -9.14 -2.15 24.59
N LEU A 80 -9.32 -2.06 23.27
CA LEU A 80 -9.11 -0.83 22.49
C LEU A 80 -10.23 0.19 22.73
N ASP A 81 -9.88 1.48 22.71
CA ASP A 81 -10.87 2.55 22.69
C ASP A 81 -11.69 2.54 21.38
N GLN A 82 -12.85 3.20 21.42
CA GLN A 82 -13.82 3.15 20.32
C GLN A 82 -13.28 3.72 18.99
N ALA A 83 -12.39 4.71 19.03
CA ALA A 83 -11.80 5.29 17.83
C ALA A 83 -10.79 4.31 17.22
N THR A 84 -9.93 3.73 18.05
CA THR A 84 -8.97 2.71 17.62
C THR A 84 -9.68 1.46 17.08
N GLN A 85 -10.76 1.00 17.71
CA GLN A 85 -11.56 -0.11 17.18
C GLN A 85 -12.06 0.16 15.75
N LYS A 86 -12.54 1.38 15.48
CA LYS A 86 -13.01 1.79 14.14
C LYS A 86 -11.87 1.82 13.13
N LEU A 87 -10.70 2.35 13.53
CA LEU A 87 -9.51 2.36 12.69
C LEU A 87 -9.06 0.93 12.32
N ILE A 88 -8.93 0.04 13.31
CA ILE A 88 -8.51 -1.35 13.08
C ILE A 88 -9.51 -2.09 12.19
N THR A 89 -10.81 -1.91 12.46
CA THR A 89 -11.87 -2.47 11.60
C THR A 89 -11.74 -1.98 10.16
N LEU A 90 -11.44 -0.69 9.96
CA LEU A 90 -11.31 -0.08 8.64
C LEU A 90 -10.09 -0.60 7.87
N ILE A 91 -8.91 -0.62 8.50
CA ILE A 91 -7.65 -0.98 7.82
C ILE A 91 -7.51 -2.49 7.56
N PHE A 92 -8.33 -3.33 8.20
CA PHE A 92 -8.46 -4.77 7.94
C PHE A 92 -9.77 -5.16 7.22
N SER A 93 -10.52 -4.17 6.71
CA SER A 93 -11.79 -4.40 6.02
C SER A 93 -11.58 -5.01 4.64
N ASN A 94 -12.21 -6.16 4.40
CA ASN A 94 -12.21 -6.80 3.09
C ASN A 94 -12.88 -5.91 2.04
N ASP A 95 -13.94 -5.17 2.41
CA ASP A 95 -14.62 -4.30 1.46
C ASP A 95 -13.75 -3.09 1.10
N MET A 96 -13.00 -2.54 2.04
CA MET A 96 -12.01 -1.49 1.75
C MET A 96 -10.94 -1.99 0.76
N PHE A 97 -10.42 -3.20 0.95
CA PHE A 97 -9.44 -3.75 0.01
C PHE A 97 -10.03 -3.99 -1.38
N LYS A 98 -11.27 -4.50 -1.46
CA LYS A 98 -11.97 -4.65 -2.75
C LYS A 98 -12.17 -3.30 -3.44
N GLU A 99 -12.65 -2.29 -2.71
CA GLU A 99 -12.82 -0.92 -3.22
C GLU A 99 -11.50 -0.36 -3.79
N ALA A 100 -10.40 -0.54 -3.07
CA ALA A 100 -9.07 -0.11 -3.52
C ALA A 100 -8.62 -0.85 -4.79
N MET A 101 -8.82 -2.17 -4.85
CA MET A 101 -8.50 -2.99 -6.03
C MET A 101 -9.33 -2.60 -7.25
N GLU A 102 -10.62 -2.32 -7.06
CA GLU A 102 -11.53 -1.87 -8.13
C GLU A 102 -11.13 -0.50 -8.68
N CYS A 103 -10.72 0.43 -7.81
CA CYS A 103 -10.19 1.74 -8.24
C CYS A 103 -8.95 1.63 -9.13
N MET A 104 -8.20 0.54 -9.00
CA MET A 104 -7.03 0.22 -9.83
C MET A 104 -7.37 -0.61 -11.08
N ASN A 105 -8.66 -0.85 -11.34
CA ASN A 105 -9.21 -1.66 -12.43
C ASN A 105 -8.82 -3.15 -12.37
N LEU A 106 -8.63 -3.70 -11.17
CA LEU A 106 -8.33 -5.11 -10.99
C LEU A 106 -9.62 -5.95 -11.02
N ASP A 107 -9.54 -7.18 -11.53
CA ASP A 107 -10.67 -8.11 -11.51
C ASP A 107 -10.70 -8.89 -10.19
N VAL A 108 -11.33 -8.29 -9.18
CA VAL A 108 -11.47 -8.86 -7.82
C VAL A 108 -12.14 -10.23 -7.81
N LYS A 109 -12.96 -10.57 -8.81
CA LYS A 109 -13.55 -11.92 -8.93
C LYS A 109 -12.52 -12.98 -9.33
N LYS A 110 -11.53 -12.60 -10.14
CA LYS A 110 -10.44 -13.48 -10.60
C LYS A 110 -9.24 -13.48 -9.64
N MET A 111 -9.13 -12.44 -8.82
CA MET A 111 -8.15 -12.33 -7.73
C MET A 111 -8.87 -12.01 -6.41
N PRO A 112 -9.57 -12.98 -5.81
CA PRO A 112 -10.13 -12.77 -4.48
C PRO A 112 -9.01 -12.62 -3.46
N LEU A 113 -9.25 -11.83 -2.41
CA LEU A 113 -8.23 -11.41 -1.43
C LEU A 113 -7.47 -12.59 -0.81
N GLY A 114 -8.16 -13.67 -0.43
CA GLY A 114 -7.56 -14.86 0.17
C GLY A 114 -6.74 -15.72 -0.80
N LYS A 115 -6.67 -15.35 -2.08
CA LYS A 115 -5.92 -16.06 -3.13
C LYS A 115 -4.85 -15.18 -3.79
N LEU A 116 -4.62 -13.98 -3.26
CA LEU A 116 -3.62 -13.06 -3.76
C LEU A 116 -2.22 -13.60 -3.43
N SER A 117 -1.48 -14.02 -4.46
CA SER A 117 -0.19 -14.69 -4.25
C SER A 117 1.00 -13.73 -4.41
N LYS A 118 1.95 -13.77 -3.46
CA LYS A 118 3.26 -13.08 -3.56
C LYS A 118 3.98 -13.43 -4.86
N VAL A 119 3.89 -14.69 -5.28
CA VAL A 119 4.51 -15.21 -6.51
C VAL A 119 3.88 -14.55 -7.74
N GLN A 120 2.55 -14.39 -7.75
CA GLN A 120 1.85 -13.74 -8.85
C GLN A 120 2.20 -12.25 -8.95
N ILE A 121 2.31 -11.55 -7.82
CA ILE A 121 2.73 -10.14 -7.77
C ILE A 121 4.17 -9.99 -8.29
N ALA A 122 5.09 -10.88 -7.88
CA ALA A 122 6.47 -10.89 -8.36
C ALA A 122 6.56 -11.11 -9.87
N LYS A 123 5.84 -12.10 -10.40
CA LYS A 123 5.69 -12.33 -11.86
C LYS A 123 5.14 -11.08 -12.57
N GLY A 124 4.22 -10.35 -11.92
CA GLY A 124 3.71 -9.08 -12.42
C GLY A 124 4.81 -8.02 -12.60
N PHE A 125 5.71 -7.88 -11.63
CA PHE A 125 6.84 -6.96 -11.71
C PHE A 125 7.83 -7.35 -12.81
N GLU A 126 8.19 -8.63 -12.90
CA GLU A 126 9.08 -9.16 -13.95
C GLU A 126 8.56 -8.81 -15.36
N VAL A 127 7.26 -8.95 -15.61
CA VAL A 127 6.67 -8.58 -16.90
C VAL A 127 6.74 -7.08 -17.15
N LEU A 128 6.56 -6.23 -16.14
CA LEU A 128 6.72 -4.78 -16.29
C LEU A 128 8.16 -4.38 -16.62
N GLU A 129 9.15 -5.09 -16.06
CA GLU A 129 10.57 -4.89 -16.39
C GLU A 129 10.88 -5.33 -17.83
N GLU A 130 10.30 -6.44 -18.29
CA GLU A 130 10.39 -6.86 -19.70
C GLU A 130 9.79 -5.79 -20.64
N ILE A 131 8.67 -5.19 -20.28
CA ILE A 131 8.03 -4.09 -21.06
C ILE A 131 8.96 -2.87 -21.11
N GLU A 132 9.50 -2.46 -19.96
CA GLU A 132 10.41 -1.32 -19.86
C GLU A 132 11.67 -1.52 -20.70
N ALA A 133 12.28 -2.71 -20.64
CA ALA A 133 13.42 -3.08 -21.49
C ALA A 133 13.06 -3.03 -22.97
N ALA A 134 11.90 -3.59 -23.36
CA ALA A 134 11.43 -3.58 -24.75
C ALA A 134 11.22 -2.15 -25.30
N MET A 135 10.73 -1.23 -24.47
CA MET A 135 10.58 0.18 -24.84
C MET A 135 11.93 0.87 -25.12
N THR A 136 12.97 0.55 -24.36
CA THR A 136 14.31 1.16 -24.58
C THR A 136 14.98 0.67 -25.87
N GLN A 137 14.73 -0.58 -26.27
CA GLN A 137 15.34 -1.22 -27.42
C GLN A 137 14.70 -0.85 -28.78
N LYS A 138 13.75 0.11 -28.82
CA LYS A 138 12.92 0.43 -30.00
C LYS A 138 12.29 -0.82 -30.64
N THR A 139 11.90 -1.80 -29.82
CA THR A 139 11.23 -3.01 -30.34
C THR A 139 9.89 -2.65 -31.00
N GLY A 140 9.49 -3.42 -32.02
CA GLY A 140 8.27 -3.16 -32.77
C GLY A 140 7.01 -3.23 -31.90
N LYS A 141 5.98 -2.47 -32.28
CA LYS A 141 4.68 -2.36 -31.58
C LYS A 141 4.08 -3.72 -31.18
N ASN A 142 4.25 -4.75 -32.00
CA ASN A 142 3.75 -6.10 -31.72
C ASN A 142 4.33 -6.70 -30.43
N ARG A 143 5.62 -6.46 -30.14
CA ARG A 143 6.24 -6.98 -28.92
C ARG A 143 5.66 -6.36 -27.65
N LEU A 144 5.37 -5.05 -27.69
CA LEU A 144 4.72 -4.36 -26.57
C LEU A 144 3.28 -4.85 -26.38
N GLU A 145 2.54 -5.14 -27.46
CA GLU A 145 1.21 -5.73 -27.37
C GLU A 145 1.23 -7.14 -26.73
N GLU A 146 2.19 -7.98 -27.12
CA GLU A 146 2.39 -9.31 -26.53
C GLU A 146 2.70 -9.23 -25.02
N LEU A 147 3.66 -8.37 -24.63
CA LEU A 147 4.05 -8.21 -23.24
C LEU A 147 2.93 -7.58 -22.39
N SER A 148 2.19 -6.63 -22.96
CA SER A 148 0.99 -6.07 -22.31
C SER A 148 -0.06 -7.16 -22.07
N SER A 149 -0.28 -8.03 -23.07
CA SER A 149 -1.17 -9.20 -22.92
C SER A 149 -0.68 -10.16 -21.84
N LYS A 150 0.63 -10.44 -21.78
CA LYS A 150 1.26 -11.23 -20.72
C LYS A 150 1.02 -10.61 -19.35
N PHE A 151 1.14 -9.29 -19.22
CA PHE A 151 0.88 -8.57 -17.97
C PHE A 151 -0.57 -8.69 -17.52
N PHE A 152 -1.55 -8.40 -18.38
CA PHE A 152 -2.98 -8.48 -18.01
C PHE A 152 -3.49 -9.91 -17.83
N THR A 153 -2.78 -10.89 -18.37
CA THR A 153 -3.01 -12.30 -18.08
C THR A 153 -2.47 -12.67 -16.69
N THR A 154 -1.28 -12.18 -16.36
CA THR A 154 -0.62 -12.44 -15.06
C THR A 154 -1.34 -11.71 -13.93
N ILE A 155 -1.77 -10.48 -14.16
CA ILE A 155 -2.49 -9.64 -13.21
C ILE A 155 -3.88 -9.34 -13.81
N PRO A 156 -4.90 -10.13 -13.47
CA PRO A 156 -6.26 -9.93 -13.96
C PRO A 156 -6.80 -8.51 -13.77
N HIS A 157 -7.10 -7.85 -14.88
CA HIS A 157 -7.76 -6.54 -14.91
C HIS A 157 -9.19 -6.65 -15.45
N ASN A 158 -10.03 -5.70 -15.06
CA ASN A 158 -11.38 -5.56 -15.59
C ASN A 158 -11.45 -4.38 -16.58
N PHE A 159 -11.50 -4.69 -17.88
CA PHE A 159 -11.67 -3.70 -18.95
C PHE A 159 -13.10 -3.64 -19.50
N GLY A 160 -14.05 -4.35 -18.87
CA GLY A 160 -15.40 -4.52 -19.44
C GLY A 160 -15.33 -5.16 -20.83
N ARG A 161 -15.96 -4.50 -21.82
CA ARG A 161 -15.97 -4.93 -23.23
C ARG A 161 -14.86 -4.30 -24.08
N ASN A 162 -13.99 -3.49 -23.46
CA ASN A 162 -12.90 -2.84 -24.16
C ASN A 162 -11.69 -3.78 -24.27
N ARG A 163 -10.95 -3.66 -25.36
CA ARG A 163 -9.65 -4.33 -25.51
C ARG A 163 -8.68 -3.79 -24.44
N PRO A 164 -7.92 -4.64 -23.75
CA PRO A 164 -6.85 -4.19 -22.87
C PRO A 164 -5.89 -3.23 -23.61
N PRO A 165 -5.52 -2.08 -23.01
CA PRO A 165 -4.66 -1.10 -23.66
C PRO A 165 -3.21 -1.58 -23.72
N THR A 166 -2.48 -1.20 -24.76
CA THR A 166 -1.03 -1.48 -24.82
C THR A 166 -0.29 -0.61 -23.79
N ILE A 167 0.56 -1.22 -22.98
CA ILE A 167 1.50 -0.54 -22.08
C ILE A 167 2.71 -0.11 -22.92
N ASN A 168 2.76 1.17 -23.28
CA ASN A 168 3.77 1.73 -24.19
C ASN A 168 4.33 3.09 -23.72
N ASP A 169 4.06 3.46 -22.48
CA ASP A 169 4.46 4.74 -21.90
C ASP A 169 5.02 4.54 -20.48
N LYS A 170 6.05 5.31 -20.13
CA LYS A 170 6.74 5.21 -18.84
C LYS A 170 5.84 5.55 -17.65
N GLU A 171 4.92 6.49 -17.82
CA GLU A 171 3.94 6.87 -16.81
C GLU A 171 2.95 5.72 -16.56
N ILE A 172 2.52 5.01 -17.62
CA ILE A 172 1.68 3.81 -17.47
C ILE A 172 2.43 2.72 -16.69
N ILE A 173 3.71 2.47 -17.02
CA ILE A 173 4.53 1.50 -16.28
C ILE A 173 4.64 1.90 -14.80
N ALA A 174 4.93 3.16 -14.51
CA ALA A 174 5.03 3.67 -13.14
C ALA A 174 3.72 3.44 -12.36
N LYS A 175 2.56 3.78 -12.95
CA LYS A 175 1.24 3.53 -12.35
C LYS A 175 0.98 2.03 -12.12
N LYS A 176 1.44 1.15 -13.02
CA LYS A 176 1.29 -0.31 -12.86
C LYS A 176 2.22 -0.88 -11.80
N LYS A 177 3.45 -0.36 -11.65
CA LYS A 177 4.35 -0.68 -10.55
C LYS A 177 3.76 -0.23 -9.21
N GLU A 178 3.21 0.98 -9.13
CA GLU A 178 2.50 1.50 -7.94
C GLU A 178 1.33 0.60 -7.54
N MET A 179 0.50 0.20 -8.51
CA MET A 179 -0.59 -0.73 -8.28
C MET A 179 -0.12 -2.09 -7.72
N LEU A 180 0.97 -2.66 -8.24
CA LEU A 180 1.53 -3.92 -7.72
C LEU A 180 2.08 -3.75 -6.30
N MET A 181 2.66 -2.59 -5.96
CA MET A 181 3.10 -2.29 -4.60
C MET A 181 1.92 -2.24 -3.63
N VAL A 182 0.80 -1.61 -4.02
CA VAL A 182 -0.42 -1.62 -3.20
C VAL A 182 -0.94 -3.05 -3.05
N LEU A 183 -0.92 -3.87 -4.10
CA LEU A 183 -1.33 -5.29 -3.99
C LEU A 183 -0.45 -6.07 -3.01
N ALA A 184 0.87 -5.85 -3.01
CA ALA A 184 1.77 -6.51 -2.06
C ALA A 184 1.43 -6.14 -0.60
N ASP A 185 1.00 -4.91 -0.37
CA ASP A 185 0.62 -4.44 0.96
C ASP A 185 -0.75 -4.94 1.40
N ILE A 186 -1.69 -5.09 0.46
CA ILE A 186 -2.96 -5.79 0.69
C ILE A 186 -2.69 -7.26 1.05
N GLU A 187 -1.82 -7.94 0.31
CA GLU A 187 -1.43 -9.34 0.57
C GLU A 187 -0.82 -9.49 1.97
N LEU A 188 0.08 -8.59 2.37
CA LEU A 188 0.64 -8.58 3.71
C LEU A 188 -0.45 -8.41 4.77
N ALA A 189 -1.38 -7.47 4.59
CA ALA A 189 -2.48 -7.25 5.54
C ALA A 189 -3.42 -8.46 5.63
N GLN A 190 -3.69 -9.16 4.52
CA GLN A 190 -4.45 -10.40 4.50
C GLN A 190 -3.71 -11.54 5.21
N THR A 191 -2.39 -11.63 5.04
CA THR A 191 -1.56 -12.60 5.77
C THR A 191 -1.60 -12.36 7.28
N LEU A 192 -1.47 -11.11 7.74
CA LEU A 192 -1.59 -10.77 9.17
C LEU A 192 -2.95 -11.22 9.73
N LYS A 193 -4.01 -10.97 8.97
CA LYS A 193 -5.38 -11.33 9.35
C LYS A 193 -5.61 -12.84 9.39
N SER A 194 -5.05 -13.60 8.45
CA SER A 194 -5.19 -15.06 8.44
C SER A 194 -4.36 -15.71 9.56
N GLU A 195 -3.19 -15.17 9.89
CA GLU A 195 -2.39 -15.59 11.04
C GLU A 195 -3.15 -15.41 12.36
N THR A 196 -3.86 -14.28 12.53
CA THR A 196 -4.70 -14.08 13.73
C THR A 196 -5.90 -15.02 13.77
N GLU A 197 -6.50 -15.39 12.62
CA GLU A 197 -7.61 -16.38 12.57
C GLU A 197 -7.13 -17.78 12.96
N LYS A 198 -6.00 -18.21 12.40
CA LYS A 198 -5.40 -19.51 12.72
C LYS A 198 -5.04 -19.60 14.21
N ALA A 199 -4.42 -18.56 14.77
CA ALA A 199 -4.09 -18.52 16.19
C ALA A 199 -5.33 -18.59 17.11
N GLU A 200 -6.43 -17.96 16.71
CA GLU A 200 -7.71 -18.02 17.45
C GLU A 200 -8.36 -19.41 17.40
N GLU A 201 -8.25 -20.13 16.28
CA GLU A 201 -8.79 -21.49 16.15
C GLU A 201 -8.11 -22.50 17.07
N GLU A 202 -6.81 -22.32 17.33
CA GLU A 202 -6.00 -23.15 18.23
C GLU A 202 -6.30 -22.91 19.73
N MET A 203 -7.02 -21.82 20.07
CA MET A 203 -7.38 -21.50 21.45
C MET A 203 -8.64 -22.25 21.91
N VAL A 204 -8.55 -22.92 23.07
CA VAL A 204 -9.56 -23.91 23.52
C VAL A 204 -10.52 -23.37 24.60
N GLU A 205 -10.16 -22.33 25.37
CA GLU A 205 -11.00 -21.85 26.48
C GLU A 205 -11.32 -20.35 26.43
N THR A 206 -10.29 -19.50 26.46
CA THR A 206 -10.43 -18.05 26.48
C THR A 206 -9.71 -17.45 25.29
N VAL A 207 -10.42 -16.65 24.50
CA VAL A 207 -9.88 -16.02 23.29
C VAL A 207 -9.91 -14.49 23.46
N PRO A 208 -8.83 -13.76 23.17
CA PRO A 208 -8.86 -12.31 23.10
C PRO A 208 -9.85 -11.80 22.05
N HIS A 209 -10.39 -10.60 22.24
CA HIS A 209 -11.25 -10.00 21.22
C HIS A 209 -10.53 -9.90 19.87
N ARG A 210 -11.23 -10.17 18.77
CA ARG A 210 -10.65 -10.19 17.42
C ARG A 210 -9.84 -8.92 17.08
N LEU A 211 -10.39 -7.75 17.40
CA LEU A 211 -9.72 -6.48 17.15
C LEU A 211 -8.44 -6.29 17.98
N ASP A 212 -8.37 -6.86 19.19
CA ASP A 212 -7.13 -6.83 19.99
C ASP A 212 -6.04 -7.67 19.31
N GLN A 213 -6.41 -8.81 18.71
CA GLN A 213 -5.49 -9.67 17.97
C GLN A 213 -5.00 -8.99 16.69
N ASP A 214 -5.91 -8.44 15.88
CA ASP A 214 -5.57 -7.71 14.66
C ASP A 214 -4.70 -6.48 14.97
N TYR A 215 -4.99 -5.75 16.05
CA TYR A 215 -4.14 -4.66 16.55
C TYR A 215 -2.76 -5.15 16.98
N ALA A 216 -2.69 -6.21 17.78
CA ALA A 216 -1.42 -6.79 18.24
C ALA A 216 -0.57 -7.28 17.06
N SER A 217 -1.20 -7.79 15.99
CA SER A 217 -0.52 -8.23 14.77
C SER A 217 0.31 -7.11 14.11
N LEU A 218 -0.11 -5.85 14.25
CA LEU A 218 0.60 -4.68 13.71
C LEU A 218 1.94 -4.45 14.43
N LYS A 219 2.12 -4.95 15.65
CA LYS A 219 3.31 -4.67 16.49
C LYS A 219 3.64 -3.17 16.56
N CYS A 220 2.58 -2.38 16.69
CA CYS A 220 2.60 -0.93 16.65
C CYS A 220 1.63 -0.39 17.70
N LYS A 221 2.14 0.37 18.67
CA LYS A 221 1.31 1.04 19.67
C LYS A 221 0.71 2.30 19.06
N LEU A 222 -0.61 2.43 19.17
CA LEU A 222 -1.35 3.63 18.81
C LEU A 222 -1.93 4.25 20.08
N SER A 223 -1.59 5.51 20.37
CA SER A 223 -2.14 6.24 21.51
C SER A 223 -2.98 7.40 20.99
N LEU A 224 -4.29 7.37 21.24
CA LEU A 224 -5.21 8.42 20.77
C LEU A 224 -4.88 9.76 21.46
N LEU A 225 -4.66 10.82 20.66
CA LEU A 225 -4.44 12.17 21.19
C LEU A 225 -5.76 12.82 21.56
N GLU A 226 -5.82 13.41 22.75
CA GLU A 226 -6.91 14.29 23.13
C GLU A 226 -6.85 15.62 22.36
N LYS A 227 -8.02 16.10 21.93
CA LYS A 227 -8.16 17.27 21.04
C LYS A 227 -7.70 18.59 21.66
N ASN A 228 -7.64 18.67 22.98
CA ASN A 228 -7.23 19.85 23.75
C ASN A 228 -5.71 19.94 23.99
N THR A 229 -4.95 18.88 23.67
CA THR A 229 -3.50 18.85 23.86
C THR A 229 -2.79 19.83 22.93
N GLU A 230 -1.64 20.32 23.36
CA GLU A 230 -0.84 21.26 22.57
C GLU A 230 -0.39 20.62 21.24
N MET A 231 0.03 19.35 21.29
CA MET A 231 0.43 18.62 20.08
C MET A 231 -0.72 18.50 19.08
N PHE A 232 -1.95 18.22 19.53
CA PHE A 232 -3.10 18.17 18.63
C PHE A 232 -3.35 19.53 17.95
N LYS A 233 -3.20 20.65 18.69
CA LYS A 233 -3.35 22.00 18.13
C LYS A 233 -2.26 22.32 17.11
N ILE A 234 -1.01 21.94 17.37
CA ILE A 234 0.12 22.10 16.44
C ILE A 234 -0.16 21.33 15.13
N ILE A 235 -0.61 20.08 15.23
CA ILE A 235 -0.97 19.26 14.07
C ILE A 235 -2.18 19.84 13.32
N GLN A 236 -3.18 20.32 14.05
CA GLN A 236 -4.37 20.95 13.48
C GLN A 236 -4.02 22.24 12.73
N LYS A 237 -3.17 23.11 13.31
CA LYS A 237 -2.68 24.31 12.63
C LYS A 237 -1.85 23.93 11.41
N TYR A 238 -0.94 22.96 11.53
CA TYR A 238 -0.13 22.50 10.41
C TYR A 238 -0.99 22.02 9.23
N LEU A 239 -2.02 21.21 9.50
CA LEU A 239 -2.97 20.75 8.49
C LEU A 239 -3.67 21.94 7.81
N LYS A 240 -4.23 22.85 8.62
CA LYS A 240 -5.03 23.97 8.14
C LYS A 240 -4.25 24.95 7.27
N GLU A 241 -3.03 25.31 7.69
CA GLU A 241 -2.25 26.33 7.00
C GLU A 241 -1.60 25.79 5.72
N THR A 242 -1.48 24.46 5.57
CA THR A 242 -0.83 23.83 4.41
C THR A 242 -1.75 22.98 3.51
N SER A 243 -3.06 22.95 3.76
CA SER A 243 -4.04 22.18 2.96
C SER A 243 -4.35 22.81 1.59
N GLY A 244 -3.97 24.05 1.36
CA GLY A 244 -4.38 24.83 0.18
C GLY A 244 -5.87 25.17 0.18
N ASP A 245 -6.34 25.80 -0.89
CA ASP A 245 -7.70 26.37 -0.94
C ASP A 245 -8.79 25.39 -1.40
N TYR A 246 -8.45 24.43 -2.26
CA TYR A 246 -9.43 23.58 -2.95
C TYR A 246 -9.89 22.36 -2.15
N PHE A 247 -9.05 21.86 -1.25
CA PHE A 247 -9.30 20.61 -0.54
C PHE A 247 -8.97 20.78 0.93
N LYS A 248 -9.99 20.72 1.80
CA LYS A 248 -9.85 21.01 3.23
C LYS A 248 -10.22 19.77 4.03
N PRO A 249 -9.29 18.80 4.17
CA PRO A 249 -9.53 17.62 4.96
C PRO A 249 -9.76 18.01 6.42
N GLN A 250 -10.65 17.29 7.09
CA GLN A 250 -10.96 17.52 8.50
C GLN A 250 -10.41 16.40 9.36
N ILE A 251 -9.70 16.75 10.43
CA ILE A 251 -9.21 15.77 11.42
C ILE A 251 -10.40 15.14 12.14
N ILE A 252 -10.52 13.83 12.03
CA ILE A 252 -11.43 13.03 12.86
C ILE A 252 -10.72 12.67 14.16
N ASN A 253 -9.57 11.99 14.02
CA ASN A 253 -8.75 11.48 15.12
C ASN A 253 -7.25 11.58 14.76
N VAL A 254 -6.40 11.65 15.78
CA VAL A 254 -4.94 11.62 15.68
C VAL A 254 -4.43 10.60 16.68
N TRP A 255 -3.52 9.72 16.25
CA TRP A 255 -2.82 8.79 17.13
C TRP A 255 -1.33 9.08 17.11
N GLU A 256 -0.70 9.05 18.27
CA GLU A 256 0.75 8.86 18.38
C GLU A 256 1.07 7.43 17.96
N VAL A 257 2.07 7.30 17.10
CA VAL A 257 2.50 6.03 16.52
C VAL A 257 3.84 5.66 17.14
N ASP A 258 3.89 4.48 17.76
CA ASP A 258 5.14 3.92 18.26
C ASP A 258 5.29 2.47 17.80
N ARG A 259 6.07 2.30 16.72
CA ARG A 259 6.34 0.99 16.11
C ARG A 259 7.46 0.26 16.83
N SER A 260 7.27 -1.04 17.01
CA SER A 260 8.33 -1.90 17.55
C SER A 260 9.62 -1.80 16.72
N ALA A 261 10.75 -1.65 17.40
CA ALA A 261 12.10 -1.49 16.84
C ALA A 261 12.36 -0.23 15.97
N GLU A 262 11.34 0.55 15.59
CA GLU A 262 11.55 1.74 14.74
C GLU A 262 12.35 2.83 15.45
N GLY A 263 12.10 3.06 16.75
CA GLY A 263 12.90 3.98 17.55
C GLY A 263 14.37 3.58 17.65
N GLN A 264 14.65 2.29 17.85
CA GLN A 264 16.02 1.78 17.87
C GLN A 264 16.72 1.99 16.53
N ARG A 265 16.06 1.63 15.41
CA ARG A 265 16.59 1.86 14.07
C ARG A 265 16.80 3.35 13.77
N PHE A 266 15.88 4.20 14.22
CA PHE A 266 15.96 5.64 14.01
C PHE A 266 17.13 6.30 14.77
N SER A 267 17.52 5.73 15.92
CA SER A 267 18.66 6.21 16.73
C SER A 267 20.02 6.16 16.00
N GLU A 268 20.14 5.36 14.92
CA GLU A 268 21.30 5.39 14.02
C GLU A 268 21.58 6.80 13.45
N ASN A 269 20.54 7.65 13.42
CA ASN A 269 20.59 8.99 12.87
C ASN A 269 20.66 10.07 13.96
N ASP A 270 20.89 9.73 15.23
CA ASP A 270 20.94 10.69 16.34
C ASP A 270 21.97 11.82 16.17
N GLY A 271 23.03 11.56 15.39
CA GLY A 271 24.03 12.56 15.00
C GLY A 271 23.59 13.49 13.86
N LEU A 272 22.48 13.19 13.17
CA LEU A 272 21.92 14.07 12.14
C LEU A 272 21.09 15.18 12.79
N GLU A 273 21.42 16.40 12.43
CA GLU A 273 20.63 17.62 12.68
C GLU A 273 19.54 17.78 11.60
N ASN A 274 18.87 18.95 11.58
CA ASN A 274 17.80 19.28 10.64
C ASN A 274 16.70 18.21 10.57
N ARG A 275 15.94 18.10 11.67
CA ARG A 275 14.82 17.17 11.79
C ARG A 275 13.53 17.93 11.53
N ARG A 276 12.68 17.36 10.67
CA ARG A 276 11.39 17.96 10.33
C ARG A 276 10.27 16.95 10.52
N LEU A 277 9.12 17.44 10.98
CA LEU A 277 7.88 16.68 10.95
C LEU A 277 7.20 16.93 9.60
N LEU A 278 7.10 15.89 8.76
CA LEU A 278 6.64 16.03 7.37
C LEU A 278 5.48 15.09 7.03
N TRP A 279 4.65 15.51 6.08
CA TRP A 279 3.48 14.77 5.63
C TRP A 279 3.84 13.62 4.70
N HIS A 280 3.19 12.48 4.88
CA HIS A 280 3.14 11.37 3.94
C HIS A 280 1.68 10.92 3.74
N GLY A 281 1.12 11.17 2.55
CA GLY A 281 -0.22 10.70 2.19
C GLY A 281 -0.17 9.37 1.45
N THR A 282 -1.17 8.52 1.67
CA THR A 282 -1.13 7.16 1.15
C THR A 282 -2.51 6.56 0.88
N ASN A 283 -2.54 5.41 0.20
CA ASN A 283 -3.76 4.63 0.03
C ASN A 283 -4.16 3.98 1.36
N ILE A 284 -5.44 4.08 1.73
CA ILE A 284 -5.93 3.45 2.97
C ILE A 284 -5.64 1.94 3.03
N ALA A 285 -5.59 1.27 1.86
CA ALA A 285 -5.28 -0.14 1.72
C ALA A 285 -3.84 -0.53 2.12
N VAL A 286 -2.92 0.44 2.27
CA VAL A 286 -1.54 0.14 2.69
C VAL A 286 -1.25 0.52 4.14
N VAL A 287 -2.22 1.08 4.87
CA VAL A 287 -2.02 1.59 6.24
C VAL A 287 -1.62 0.47 7.19
N ALA A 288 -2.27 -0.70 7.13
CA ALA A 288 -1.90 -1.85 7.98
C ALA A 288 -0.45 -2.32 7.70
N ALA A 289 -0.04 -2.35 6.44
CA ALA A 289 1.33 -2.69 6.04
C ALA A 289 2.36 -1.65 6.52
N ILE A 290 2.03 -0.36 6.46
CA ILE A 290 2.89 0.73 6.98
C ILE A 290 3.00 0.65 8.50
N LEU A 291 1.89 0.42 9.22
CA LEU A 291 1.93 0.24 10.67
C LEU A 291 2.74 -1.00 11.08
N LYS A 292 2.67 -2.08 10.30
CA LYS A 292 3.45 -3.32 10.53
C LYS A 292 4.93 -3.21 10.19
N SER A 293 5.26 -2.67 9.03
CA SER A 293 6.62 -2.75 8.45
C SER A 293 7.34 -1.41 8.34
N GLY A 294 6.61 -0.29 8.46
CA GLY A 294 7.12 1.06 8.34
C GLY A 294 7.05 1.55 6.90
N LEU A 295 7.44 2.80 6.68
CA LEU A 295 7.67 3.30 5.33
C LEU A 295 8.89 2.59 4.74
N ARG A 296 8.73 2.01 3.55
CA ARG A 296 9.72 1.16 2.88
C ARG A 296 10.16 1.73 1.55
N ILE A 297 11.43 1.50 1.20
CA ILE A 297 11.95 1.77 -0.14
C ILE A 297 11.79 0.48 -0.96
N MET A 298 10.68 0.36 -1.67
CA MET A 298 10.38 -0.85 -2.45
C MET A 298 11.28 -0.92 -3.70
N PRO A 299 11.77 -2.10 -4.14
CA PRO A 299 12.74 -2.23 -5.23
C PRO A 299 12.31 -1.59 -6.58
N HIS A 300 11.01 -1.59 -6.85
CA HIS A 300 10.43 -1.02 -8.08
C HIS A 300 9.75 0.34 -7.85
N SER A 301 9.92 0.93 -6.67
CA SER A 301 9.45 2.28 -6.38
C SER A 301 10.29 3.33 -7.11
N GLY A 302 9.67 4.45 -7.44
CA GLY A 302 10.34 5.54 -8.10
C GLY A 302 9.40 6.73 -8.28
N GLY A 303 9.99 7.87 -8.58
CA GLY A 303 9.25 9.09 -8.82
C GLY A 303 10.16 10.13 -9.47
N ARG A 304 9.75 11.39 -9.37
CA ARG A 304 10.46 12.53 -9.95
C ARG A 304 11.88 12.71 -9.41
N VAL A 305 12.16 12.14 -8.24
CA VAL A 305 13.44 12.27 -7.52
C VAL A 305 13.99 10.89 -7.13
N GLY A 306 13.65 9.87 -7.93
CA GLY A 306 14.21 8.52 -7.83
C GLY A 306 13.52 7.63 -6.80
N CYS A 307 14.24 6.63 -6.32
CA CYS A 307 13.77 5.55 -5.45
C CYS A 307 14.12 5.86 -3.98
N GLY A 308 13.17 6.43 -3.25
CA GLY A 308 13.33 6.82 -1.84
C GLY A 308 11.96 6.99 -1.17
N ILE A 309 11.96 7.42 0.10
CA ILE A 309 10.73 7.76 0.81
C ILE A 309 10.45 9.25 0.61
N TYR A 310 9.26 9.54 0.09
CA TYR A 310 8.83 10.90 -0.26
C TYR A 310 7.99 11.48 0.87
N PHE A 311 8.30 12.73 1.23
CA PHE A 311 7.54 13.54 2.16
C PHE A 311 7.26 14.92 1.55
N ALA A 312 6.29 15.62 2.10
CA ALA A 312 6.01 17.01 1.75
C ALA A 312 5.87 17.86 3.02
N SER A 313 6.36 19.09 2.95
CA SER A 313 6.09 20.11 3.96
C SER A 313 4.65 20.63 3.88
N GLU A 314 4.00 20.48 2.73
CA GLU A 314 2.63 20.94 2.51
C GLU A 314 1.64 19.78 2.52
N ASN A 315 0.57 19.89 3.33
CA ASN A 315 -0.48 18.90 3.38
C ASN A 315 -1.13 18.68 2.01
N SER A 316 -1.43 19.76 1.28
CA SER A 316 -2.07 19.71 -0.04
C SER A 316 -1.37 18.77 -1.01
N LYS A 317 -0.03 18.75 -1.01
CA LYS A 317 0.79 17.90 -1.86
C LYS A 317 0.65 16.43 -1.48
N SER A 318 0.78 16.11 -0.19
CA SER A 318 0.65 14.74 0.30
C SER A 318 -0.81 14.23 0.21
N ALA A 319 -1.80 15.11 0.37
CA ALA A 319 -3.22 14.76 0.25
C ALA A 319 -3.59 14.23 -1.15
N CYS A 320 -2.89 14.64 -2.21
CA CYS A 320 -3.07 14.11 -3.57
C CYS A 320 -2.79 12.61 -3.71
N TYR A 321 -1.98 12.05 -2.82
CA TYR A 321 -1.63 10.62 -2.78
C TYR A 321 -2.61 9.82 -1.91
N VAL A 322 -3.50 10.49 -1.19
CA VAL A 322 -4.51 9.80 -0.40
C VAL A 322 -5.55 9.16 -1.32
N ARG A 323 -5.78 7.87 -1.12
CA ARG A 323 -6.91 7.14 -1.70
C ARG A 323 -7.81 6.71 -0.55
N PRO A 324 -8.92 7.44 -0.30
CA PRO A 324 -9.81 7.12 0.81
C PRO A 324 -10.66 5.89 0.49
N SER A 325 -11.14 5.22 1.54
CA SER A 325 -12.30 4.33 1.44
C SER A 325 -13.53 5.11 1.84
N LYS A 326 -14.53 5.12 0.95
CA LYS A 326 -15.68 6.04 1.01
C LYS A 326 -15.18 7.49 1.10
N ASN A 327 -15.15 8.05 2.30
CA ASN A 327 -14.74 9.43 2.54
C ASN A 327 -13.69 9.57 3.67
N THR A 328 -13.20 8.44 4.16
CA THR A 328 -12.17 8.40 5.21
C THR A 328 -10.82 8.15 4.56
N GLY A 329 -9.89 9.09 4.73
CA GLY A 329 -8.50 8.98 4.32
C GLY A 329 -7.57 8.91 5.53
N VAL A 330 -6.34 8.45 5.29
CA VAL A 330 -5.29 8.41 6.30
C VAL A 330 -4.05 9.11 5.77
N MET A 331 -3.42 9.91 6.63
CA MET A 331 -2.11 10.50 6.38
C MET A 331 -1.22 10.29 7.60
N PHE A 332 0.09 10.25 7.36
CA PHE A 332 1.09 10.17 8.41
C PHE A 332 1.85 11.49 8.53
N LEU A 333 2.26 11.81 9.76
CA LEU A 333 3.33 12.74 10.05
C LEU A 333 4.52 11.95 10.58
N SER A 334 5.67 12.12 9.92
CA SER A 334 6.89 11.41 10.24
C SER A 334 7.97 12.40 10.66
N GLU A 335 8.72 12.07 11.71
CA GLU A 335 9.98 12.74 11.99
C GLU A 335 11.02 12.25 10.99
N VAL A 336 11.58 13.17 10.22
CA VAL A 336 12.55 12.88 9.18
C VAL A 336 13.86 13.57 9.53
N ALA A 337 14.92 12.78 9.71
CA ALA A 337 16.28 13.26 9.92
C ALA A 337 16.92 13.56 8.57
N LEU A 338 16.78 14.82 8.12
CA LEU A 338 17.22 15.24 6.78
C LEU A 338 18.73 15.45 6.72
N GLY A 339 19.37 15.80 7.84
CA GLY A 339 20.80 16.09 7.87
C GLY A 339 21.16 17.18 6.86
N LYS A 340 22.26 16.96 6.13
CA LYS A 340 22.69 17.86 5.06
C LYS A 340 21.92 17.59 3.77
N GLU A 341 21.16 18.59 3.34
CA GLU A 341 20.26 18.51 2.19
C GLU A 341 20.96 18.79 0.85
N CYS A 342 20.73 17.94 -0.15
CA CYS A 342 21.06 18.24 -1.54
C CYS A 342 19.85 18.89 -2.24
N THR A 343 19.96 20.16 -2.60
CA THR A 343 18.89 20.89 -3.28
C THR A 343 18.88 20.59 -4.79
N ILE A 344 17.70 20.26 -5.32
CA ILE A 344 17.46 20.17 -6.77
C ILE A 344 16.21 20.98 -7.16
N THR A 345 16.14 21.39 -8.44
CA THR A 345 15.00 22.14 -9.01
C THR A 345 14.46 21.52 -10.32
N LYS A 346 15.07 20.41 -10.74
CA LYS A 346 14.67 19.61 -11.92
C LYS A 346 14.58 18.15 -11.51
N ASP A 347 13.70 17.41 -12.18
CA ASP A 347 13.51 15.98 -11.97
C ASP A 347 14.82 15.21 -12.17
N ASP A 348 15.10 14.27 -11.26
CA ASP A 348 16.13 13.25 -11.39
C ASP A 348 15.57 11.91 -10.91
N CYS A 349 14.94 11.20 -11.83
CA CYS A 349 14.34 9.89 -11.55
C CYS A 349 15.37 8.77 -11.38
N THR A 350 16.68 9.04 -11.52
CA THR A 350 17.74 8.03 -11.46
C THR A 350 18.31 7.84 -10.04
N LEU A 351 18.00 8.77 -9.13
CA LEU A 351 18.52 8.75 -7.76
C LEU A 351 18.08 7.47 -7.01
N LYS A 352 19.04 6.84 -6.35
CA LYS A 352 18.82 5.68 -5.45
C LYS A 352 19.49 5.86 -4.08
N LYS A 353 20.20 6.97 -3.91
CA LYS A 353 20.89 7.41 -2.69
C LYS A 353 21.08 8.91 -2.77
N ALA A 354 21.25 9.55 -1.62
CA ALA A 354 21.66 10.95 -1.59
C ALA A 354 23.04 11.10 -2.28
N PRO A 355 23.29 12.21 -3.01
CA PRO A 355 24.61 12.50 -3.57
C PRO A 355 25.72 12.54 -2.51
N ALA A 356 26.96 12.31 -2.93
CA ALA A 356 28.08 12.23 -2.00
C ALA A 356 28.21 13.50 -1.14
N GLY A 357 28.30 13.31 0.19
CA GLY A 357 28.39 14.42 1.15
C GLY A 357 27.05 15.05 1.53
N TYR A 358 25.93 14.40 1.21
CA TYR A 358 24.57 14.75 1.61
C TYR A 358 23.84 13.55 2.20
N ASP A 359 22.85 13.81 3.05
CA ASP A 359 22.05 12.79 3.74
C ASP A 359 20.65 12.66 3.16
N SER A 360 20.16 13.71 2.50
CA SER A 360 18.83 13.78 1.88
C SER A 360 18.87 14.58 0.58
N VAL A 361 17.80 14.48 -0.21
CA VAL A 361 17.55 15.33 -1.37
C VAL A 361 16.28 16.11 -1.13
N VAL A 362 16.31 17.42 -1.41
CA VAL A 362 15.12 18.25 -1.35
C VAL A 362 14.89 18.89 -2.71
N ALA A 363 13.84 18.45 -3.38
CA ALA A 363 13.38 19.08 -4.60
C ALA A 363 12.58 20.32 -4.24
N ARG A 364 13.18 21.50 -4.43
CA ARG A 364 12.63 22.76 -3.93
C ARG A 364 11.49 23.23 -4.81
N GLY A 365 10.34 23.48 -4.19
CA GLY A 365 9.17 24.04 -4.83
C GLY A 365 9.31 25.54 -5.13
N ARG A 366 8.43 26.04 -5.99
CA ARG A 366 8.21 27.49 -6.16
C ARG A 366 7.56 28.12 -4.92
N VAL A 367 6.93 27.31 -4.06
CA VAL A 367 6.40 27.71 -2.76
C VAL A 367 6.92 26.80 -1.66
N GLU A 368 6.93 27.31 -0.43
CA GLU A 368 7.26 26.59 0.81
C GLU A 368 6.47 27.25 1.97
N PRO A 369 5.98 26.52 2.98
CA PRO A 369 5.41 27.11 4.19
C PRO A 369 6.34 28.18 4.77
N ASP A 370 5.79 29.32 5.21
CA ASP A 370 6.56 30.43 5.76
C ASP A 370 7.43 29.97 6.95
N PRO A 371 8.76 29.90 6.81
CA PRO A 371 9.64 29.38 7.86
C PRO A 371 9.67 30.27 9.11
N SER A 372 9.23 31.53 9.01
CA SER A 372 9.17 32.43 10.17
C SER A 372 8.05 32.07 11.16
N GLU A 373 7.07 31.28 10.72
CA GLU A 373 6.00 30.73 11.56
C GLU A 373 6.31 29.34 12.13
N ASP A 374 7.41 28.71 11.70
CA ASP A 374 7.77 27.37 12.16
C ASP A 374 7.88 27.30 13.69
N VAL A 375 7.39 26.20 14.26
CA VAL A 375 7.58 25.89 15.68
C VAL A 375 8.55 24.73 15.83
N VAL A 376 9.26 24.70 16.95
CA VAL A 376 10.16 23.60 17.31
C VAL A 376 9.52 22.82 18.44
N ILE A 377 9.36 21.52 18.25
CA ILE A 377 8.92 20.57 19.28
C ILE A 377 10.09 19.67 19.68
N THR A 378 10.04 19.12 20.89
CA THR A 378 11.02 18.12 21.33
C THR A 378 10.41 16.73 21.24
N LEU A 379 11.02 15.86 20.45
CA LEU A 379 10.69 14.44 20.36
C LEU A 379 11.93 13.65 20.81
N GLU A 380 11.81 12.90 21.91
CA GLU A 380 12.89 12.07 22.47
C GLU A 380 14.24 12.82 22.64
N GLY A 381 14.15 14.07 23.09
CA GLY A 381 15.33 14.92 23.33
C GLY A 381 15.95 15.53 22.08
N LYS A 382 15.32 15.38 20.90
CA LYS A 382 15.71 16.04 19.65
C LYS A 382 14.74 17.16 19.30
N GLU A 383 15.28 18.28 18.84
CA GLU A 383 14.49 19.38 18.29
C GLU A 383 14.01 19.03 16.88
N VAL A 384 12.71 19.18 16.65
CA VAL A 384 12.05 18.87 15.38
C VAL A 384 11.23 20.06 14.94
N THR A 385 11.53 20.58 13.74
CA THR A 385 10.80 21.69 13.15
C THR A 385 9.47 21.21 12.58
N VAL A 386 8.39 21.93 12.91
CA VAL A 386 7.04 21.69 12.39
C VAL A 386 6.58 22.95 11.69
N PRO A 387 6.34 22.91 10.37
CA PRO A 387 5.81 24.08 9.68
C PRO A 387 4.44 24.50 10.19
N GLN A 388 4.21 25.81 10.33
CA GLN A 388 2.91 26.35 10.75
C GLN A 388 2.42 27.51 9.88
N GLY A 389 3.26 28.00 8.97
CA GLY A 389 2.91 29.10 8.08
C GLY A 389 2.17 28.64 6.82
N LYS A 390 1.50 29.59 6.16
CA LYS A 390 0.98 29.38 4.81
C LYS A 390 2.12 29.33 3.80
N PRO A 391 1.95 28.62 2.67
CA PRO A 391 2.95 28.64 1.60
C PRO A 391 3.19 30.05 1.05
N ILE A 392 4.45 30.46 1.00
CA ILE A 392 4.90 31.71 0.37
C ILE A 392 5.78 31.39 -0.84
N ASN A 393 5.81 32.29 -1.81
CA ASN A 393 6.68 32.17 -2.97
C ASN A 393 8.15 32.14 -2.54
N GLN A 394 8.94 31.31 -3.22
CA GLN A 394 10.39 31.20 -3.06
C GLN A 394 11.07 31.79 -4.30
N PRO A 395 11.42 33.10 -4.32
CA PRO A 395 11.94 33.76 -5.52
C PRO A 395 13.20 33.09 -6.09
N GLN A 396 14.05 32.54 -5.22
CA GLN A 396 15.26 31.81 -5.59
C GLN A 396 14.98 30.48 -6.34
N TYR A 397 13.74 29.99 -6.31
CA TYR A 397 13.31 28.76 -6.97
C TYR A 397 12.15 28.99 -7.96
N SER A 398 11.99 30.21 -8.48
CA SER A 398 10.90 30.57 -9.41
C SER A 398 10.86 29.68 -10.66
N ASP A 399 12.02 29.23 -11.13
CA ASP A 399 12.17 28.40 -12.33
C ASP A 399 12.14 26.89 -12.03
N SER A 400 11.82 26.51 -10.80
CA SER A 400 11.73 25.10 -10.40
C SER A 400 10.61 24.37 -11.13
N TYR A 401 10.88 23.12 -11.51
CA TYR A 401 9.89 22.21 -12.09
C TYR A 401 8.93 21.67 -11.02
N PHE A 402 9.19 21.96 -9.75
CA PHE A 402 8.36 21.57 -8.62
C PHE A 402 7.51 22.75 -8.17
N SER A 403 6.18 22.55 -8.07
CA SER A 403 5.29 23.55 -7.50
C SER A 403 5.51 23.66 -5.99
N ASN A 404 5.46 22.52 -5.30
CA ASN A 404 5.67 22.35 -3.86
C ASN A 404 6.96 21.57 -3.62
N SER A 405 7.60 21.79 -2.47
CA SER A 405 8.81 21.04 -2.11
C SER A 405 8.52 19.55 -1.86
N GLU A 406 9.42 18.68 -2.32
CA GLU A 406 9.42 17.25 -2.02
C GLU A 406 10.71 16.91 -1.27
N TYR A 407 10.58 16.29 -0.10
CA TYR A 407 11.69 15.92 0.78
C TYR A 407 11.92 14.41 0.68
N LEU A 408 13.15 14.01 0.38
CA LEU A 408 13.50 12.62 0.13
C LEU A 408 14.64 12.12 1.00
N ILE A 409 14.43 10.95 1.55
CA ILE A 409 15.46 10.13 2.19
C ILE A 409 15.60 8.81 1.43
N TYR A 410 16.81 8.26 1.47
CA TYR A 410 17.17 7.03 0.76
C TYR A 410 17.58 5.89 1.70
N LYS A 411 17.31 6.07 3.01
CA LYS A 411 17.46 5.04 4.04
C LYS A 411 16.20 5.05 4.89
N GLU A 412 15.59 3.87 5.09
CA GLU A 412 14.40 3.73 5.94
C GLU A 412 14.66 4.12 7.40
N SER A 413 15.91 4.04 7.86
CA SER A 413 16.27 4.46 9.21
C SER A 413 16.20 5.97 9.43
N GLN A 414 16.17 6.80 8.37
CA GLN A 414 16.09 8.27 8.49
C GLN A 414 14.68 8.82 8.75
N CYS A 415 13.66 7.96 8.85
CA CYS A 415 12.33 8.38 9.28
C CYS A 415 11.78 7.52 10.41
N ARG A 416 10.96 8.15 11.24
CA ARG A 416 10.12 7.50 12.23
C ARG A 416 8.70 8.02 12.13
N LEU A 417 7.71 7.13 12.09
CA LEU A 417 6.31 7.52 12.17
C LEU A 417 6.07 8.07 13.56
N ARG A 418 5.49 9.28 13.64
CA ARG A 418 5.14 9.91 14.93
C ARG A 418 3.64 10.03 15.10
N TYR A 419 2.91 10.34 14.02
CA TYR A 419 1.46 10.49 14.10
C TYR A 419 0.75 9.88 12.88
N LEU A 420 -0.41 9.27 13.14
CA LEU A 420 -1.39 8.85 12.15
C LEU A 420 -2.62 9.75 12.29
N LEU A 421 -3.10 10.31 11.18
CA LEU A 421 -4.29 11.14 11.14
C LEU A 421 -5.39 10.41 10.35
N GLU A 422 -6.54 10.21 10.99
CA GLU A 422 -7.78 9.86 10.29
C GLU A 422 -8.47 11.15 9.85
N LEU A 423 -8.68 11.27 8.55
CA LEU A 423 -9.19 12.48 7.91
C LEU A 423 -10.51 12.21 7.19
N LYS A 424 -11.45 13.13 7.34
CA LYS A 424 -12.59 13.24 6.44
C LYS A 424 -12.14 14.03 5.21
N MET A 425 -12.20 13.39 4.05
CA MET A 425 -11.60 13.92 2.81
C MET A 425 -12.57 14.85 2.05
N ARG A 426 -13.89 14.67 2.13
CA ARG A 426 -14.90 15.52 1.47
C ARG A 426 -16.06 15.93 2.37
#